data_AF-A0A352Q8E1-F1
#
_entry.id   AF-A0A352Q8E1-F1
#
_cell.length_a   1.000
_cell.length_b   1.000
_cell.length_c   1.000
_cell.angle_alpha   90.00
_cell.angle_beta   90.00
_cell.angle_gamma   90.00
#
_symmetry.space_group_name_H-M   'P 1'
#
loop_
_entity.id
_entity.type
_entity.pdbx_description
1 polymer ?
#
loop_
_entity_poly.entity_id
_entity_poly.type
_entity_poly.pdbx_seq_one_letter_code
_entity_poly.pdbx_strand_id
1 'polypeptide(L)' 'FIAGHNPSKTRLLESALNTRLRFIESNQSNIEVELEDIDLLVGAVLVRGARAPAVISENMVKTMPRGSV' A
#
# COMPACT_ATOMS: atom_id res chain seq x y z
N PHE A 1 -5.54 1.93 -3.66
CA PHE A 1 -5.13 3.05 -2.78
C PHE A 1 -3.61 3.14 -2.75
N ILE A 2 -3.04 4.20 -2.18
CA ILE A 2 -1.60 4.31 -1.91
C ILE A 2 -1.39 4.42 -0.40
N ALA A 3 -0.69 3.43 0.17
CA ALA A 3 -0.24 3.47 1.56
C ALA A 3 1.15 4.11 1.62
N GLY A 4 1.35 5.10 2.50
CA GLY A 4 2.67 5.69 2.70
C GLY A 4 2.77 6.58 3.93
N HIS A 5 3.93 7.19 4.13
CA HIS A 5 4.19 8.11 5.25
C HIS A 5 4.15 9.59 4.87
N ASN A 6 4.06 9.92 3.57
CA ASN A 6 4.09 11.30 3.10
C ASN A 6 2.91 11.58 2.15
N PRO A 7 1.83 12.20 2.64
CA PRO A 7 0.65 12.50 1.81
C PRO A 7 0.95 13.50 0.69
N SER A 8 1.96 14.37 0.85
CA SER A 8 2.32 15.37 -0.17
C SER A 8 2.85 14.71 -1.45
N LYS A 9 3.52 13.55 -1.35
CA LYS A 9 3.95 12.79 -2.54
C LYS A 9 2.77 12.27 -3.36
N THR A 10 1.71 11.83 -2.70
CA THR A 10 0.50 11.38 -3.39
C THR A 10 -0.17 12.52 -4.13
N ARG A 11 -0.24 13.74 -3.56
CA ARG A 11 -0.80 14.92 -4.24
C ARG A 11 -0.01 15.29 -5.51
N LEU A 12 1.31 15.13 -5.48
CA LEU A 12 2.15 15.32 -6.66
C LEU A 12 1.82 14.28 -7.75
N LEU A 13 1.63 13.02 -7.37
CA LEU A 13 1.20 11.96 -8.30
C LEU A 13 -0.20 12.23 -8.86
N GLU A 14 -1.15 12.66 -8.03
CA GLU A 14 -2.50 13.02 -8.48
C GLU A 14 -2.45 14.11 -9.56
N SER A 15 -1.60 15.12 -9.35
CA SER A 15 -1.40 16.23 -10.29
C SER A 15 -0.74 15.75 -11.59
N ALA A 16 0.25 14.87 -11.51
CA ALA A 16 0.96 14.35 -12.68
C ALA A 16 0.10 13.37 -13.51
N LEU A 17 -0.75 12.58 -12.85
CA LEU A 17 -1.62 11.59 -13.48
C LEU A 17 -3.02 12.15 -13.84
N ASN A 18 -3.31 13.41 -13.48
CA ASN A 18 -4.63 14.03 -13.59
C ASN A 18 -5.76 13.13 -13.04
N THR A 19 -5.49 12.44 -11.94
CA THR A 19 -6.37 11.41 -11.38
C THR A 19 -6.38 11.52 -9.87
N ARG A 20 -7.54 11.33 -9.23
CA ARG A 20 -7.62 11.27 -7.77
C ARG A 20 -7.14 9.92 -7.25
N LEU A 21 -6.33 9.94 -6.21
CA LEU A 21 -5.75 8.76 -5.60
C LEU A 21 -6.13 8.73 -4.12
N ARG A 22 -6.72 7.63 -3.66
CA ARG A 22 -6.97 7.44 -2.23
C ARG A 22 -5.65 7.18 -1.51
N PHE A 23 -5.26 8.07 -0.61
CA PHE A 23 -4.11 7.90 0.28
C PHE A 23 -4.55 7.36 1.64
N ILE A 24 -3.78 6.43 2.19
CA ILE A 24 -3.88 5.99 3.59
C ILE A 24 -2.50 6.08 4.23
N GLU A 25 -2.46 6.29 5.54
CA GLU A 25 -1.22 6.20 6.30
C GLU A 25 -0.76 4.73 6.38
N SER A 26 0.52 4.49 6.10
CA SER A 26 1.12 3.15 6.14
C SER A 26 1.38 2.69 7.58
N ASN A 27 0.35 2.16 8.22
CA ASN A 27 0.43 1.46 9.50
C ASN A 27 -0.34 0.13 9.42
N GLN A 28 -0.08 -0.77 10.36
CA GLN A 28 -0.62 -2.12 10.36
C GLN A 28 -2.16 -2.15 10.32
N SER A 29 -2.83 -1.39 11.18
CA SER A 29 -4.29 -1.39 11.26
C SER A 29 -4.95 -0.91 9.96
N ASN A 30 -4.44 0.16 9.36
CA ASN A 30 -4.97 0.66 8.09
C ASN A 30 -4.76 -0.34 6.95
N ILE A 31 -3.60 -0.98 6.90
CA ILE A 31 -3.27 -1.94 5.84
C ILE A 31 -4.15 -3.19 5.97
N GLU A 32 -4.34 -3.73 7.18
CA GLU A 32 -5.16 -4.93 7.41
C GLU A 32 -6.59 -4.75 6.91
N VAL A 33 -7.24 -3.63 7.26
CA VAL A 33 -8.60 -3.31 6.80
C VAL A 33 -8.69 -3.28 5.27
N GLU A 34 -7.65 -2.79 4.61
CA GLU A 34 -7.65 -2.59 3.17
C GLU A 34 -7.29 -3.85 2.38
N LEU A 35 -6.69 -4.85 3.03
CA LEU A 35 -6.37 -6.14 2.40
C LEU A 35 -7.57 -7.08 2.31
N GLU A 36 -8.62 -6.85 3.09
CA GLU A 36 -9.83 -7.70 3.09
C GLU A 36 -10.59 -7.63 1.75
N ASP A 37 -10.46 -6.52 1.01
CA ASP A 37 -11.18 -6.24 -0.23
C ASP A 37 -10.23 -5.73 -1.34
N ILE A 38 -9.15 -6.49 -1.59
CA ILE A 38 -8.16 -6.15 -2.62
C ILE A 38 -7.96 -7.30 -3.61
N ASP A 39 -7.92 -6.97 -4.91
CA ASP A 39 -7.62 -7.93 -5.98
C ASP A 39 -6.13 -7.95 -6.37
N LEU A 40 -5.41 -6.83 -6.15
CA LEU A 40 -4.00 -6.66 -6.53
C LEU A 40 -3.25 -5.81 -5.52
N LEU A 41 -2.15 -6.34 -5.01
CA LEU A 41 -1.21 -5.67 -4.12
C LEU A 41 0.16 -5.50 -4.81
N VAL A 42 0.63 -4.25 -4.91
CA VAL A 42 1.96 -3.95 -5.45
C VAL A 42 2.87 -3.39 -4.36
N GLY A 43 3.90 -4.16 -3.98
CA GLY A 43 4.94 -3.73 -3.05
C GLY A 43 5.94 -2.78 -3.70
N ALA A 44 5.80 -1.48 -3.47
CA ALA A 44 6.68 -0.44 -4.02
C ALA A 44 7.52 0.28 -2.95
N VAL A 45 7.98 -0.46 -1.94
CA VAL A 45 8.73 0.10 -0.79
C VAL A 45 10.22 -0.01 -1.00
N LEU A 46 10.94 1.08 -0.74
CA LEU A 46 12.39 1.16 -0.87
C LEU A 46 13.00 1.84 0.37
N VAL A 47 14.05 1.24 0.91
CA VAL A 47 14.94 1.84 1.91
C VAL A 47 16.35 1.85 1.33
N ARG A 48 16.97 3.03 1.23
CA ARG A 48 18.30 3.15 0.64
C ARG A 48 19.34 2.41 1.49
N GLY A 49 20.14 1.55 0.86
CA GLY A 49 21.22 0.82 1.53
C GLY A 49 20.76 -0.29 2.47
N ALA A 50 19.47 -0.61 2.49
CA ALA A 50 18.92 -1.68 3.33
C ALA A 50 17.98 -2.58 2.52
N ARG A 51 17.72 -3.77 3.07
CA ARG A 51 16.66 -4.65 2.56
C ARG A 51 15.30 -3.98 2.72
N ALA A 52 14.42 -4.15 1.74
CA ALA A 52 13.04 -3.70 1.86
C ALA A 52 12.37 -4.31 3.11
N PRO A 53 11.60 -3.52 3.87
CA PRO A 53 10.91 -4.02 5.06
C PRO A 53 9.78 -4.99 4.67
N ALA A 54 9.54 -5.99 5.51
CA ALA A 54 8.38 -6.86 5.41
C ALA A 54 7.14 -6.12 5.94
N VAL A 55 6.52 -5.32 5.07
CA VAL A 55 5.32 -4.53 5.42
C VAL A 55 4.08 -5.42 5.54
N ILE A 56 4.01 -6.47 4.72
CA ILE A 56 2.89 -7.41 4.68
C ILE A 56 3.36 -8.75 5.24
N SER A 57 2.70 -9.23 6.28
CA SER A 57 2.98 -10.54 6.90
C SER A 57 2.20 -11.66 6.22
N GLU A 58 2.63 -12.91 6.38
CA GLU A 58 1.88 -14.07 5.86
C GLU A 58 0.47 -14.17 6.43
N ASN A 59 0.27 -13.73 7.68
CA ASN A 59 -1.06 -13.74 8.29
C ASN A 59 -2.00 -12.72 7.63
N MET A 60 -1.48 -11.57 7.22
CA MET A 60 -2.22 -10.58 6.44
C MET A 60 -2.56 -11.11 5.04
N VAL A 61 -1.66 -11.84 4.40
CA VAL A 61 -1.94 -12.44 3.07
C VAL A 61 -3.10 -13.44 3.15
N LYS A 62 -3.24 -14.16 4.28
CA LYS A 62 -4.34 -15.13 4.47
C LYS A 62 -5.73 -14.48 4.58
N THR A 63 -5.81 -13.17 4.85
CA THR A 63 -7.08 -12.44 4.89
C THR A 63 -7.49 -11.89 3.52
N MET A 64 -6.60 -11.97 2.52
CA MET A 64 -6.90 -11.47 1.18
C MET A 64 -7.91 -12.37 0.45
N PRO A 65 -8.73 -11.79 -0.44
CA PRO A 65 -9.64 -12.56 -1.28
C PRO A 65 -8.92 -13.66 -2.08
N ARG A 66 -9.63 -14.78 -2.31
CA ARG A 66 -9.06 -15.89 -3.07
C ARG A 66 -8.87 -15.47 -4.53
N GLY A 67 -7.63 -15.58 -5.02
CA GLY A 67 -7.28 -15.24 -6.40
C GLY A 67 -6.67 -13.85 -6.56
N SER A 68 -6.56 -13.08 -5.46
CA SER A 68 -5.81 -11.83 -5.43
C SER A 68 -4.32 -12.07 -5.71
N VAL A 69 -3.68 -11.05 -6.31
CA VAL A 69 -2.27 -11.08 -6.77
C VAL A 69 -1.40 -10.12 -5.96
#